data_AF-A0A180FX23-F1
#
_entry.id   AF-A0A180FX23-F1
#
_cell.length_a   1.000
_cell.length_b   1.000
_cell.length_c   1.000
_cell.angle_alpha   90.00
_cell.angle_beta   90.00
_cell.angle_gamma   90.00
#
_symmetry.space_group_name_H-M   'P 1'
#
loop_
_entity.id
_entity.type
_entity.pdbx_description
1 polymer ?
#
loop_
_entity_poly.entity_id
_entity_poly.type
_entity_poly.pdbx_seq_one_letter_code
_entity_poly.pdbx_strand_id
1 'polypeptide(L)'
;MAEDSRMIKIKPQDKTLGFNGTNVERFLADYQLAARLDGASELDMAQQVRFFIRGAEVKDIVETLDGFEPPNWALLKAAMKSHWGRIDTARFTTQDLEELVQGWKAKGGVASVVDFQGFRKTWQPIQSYLLRKDHIDLVEEIKRLYYQSFSAGVQERIRDQLIKDKTMITTQDNRFKLPTFEILKKA
;
A
#
# COMPACT_ATOMS: atom_id res chain seq x y z
N MET A 1 -24.97 -39.02 21.64
CA MET A 1 -23.79 -38.57 22.38
C MET A 1 -23.07 -37.59 21.47
N ALA A 2 -23.02 -36.31 21.82
CA ALA A 2 -22.27 -35.34 21.04
C ALA A 2 -20.79 -35.58 21.36
N GLU A 3 -20.00 -35.94 20.35
CA GLU A 3 -18.55 -35.91 20.48
C GLU A 3 -18.14 -34.51 20.93
N ASP A 4 -17.42 -34.45 22.04
CA ASP A 4 -16.71 -33.26 22.51
C ASP A 4 -15.64 -32.94 21.45
N SER A 5 -16.05 -32.19 20.42
CA SER A 5 -15.24 -31.97 19.23
C SER A 5 -14.11 -31.01 19.57
N ARG A 6 -12.99 -31.61 19.99
CA ARG A 6 -11.79 -30.91 20.40
C ARG A 6 -11.29 -30.01 19.27
N MET A 7 -11.22 -28.70 19.54
CA MET A 7 -10.68 -27.70 18.61
C MET A 7 -9.33 -28.13 18.03
N ILE A 8 -9.21 -28.14 16.70
CA ILE A 8 -7.98 -28.52 16.01
C ILE A 8 -7.09 -27.29 15.85
N LYS A 9 -5.94 -27.29 16.53
CA LYS A 9 -5.00 -26.17 16.47
C LYS A 9 -4.31 -26.08 15.12
N ILE A 10 -4.47 -24.94 14.44
CA ILE A 10 -3.82 -24.67 13.16
C ILE A 10 -2.34 -24.31 13.41
N LYS A 11 -1.44 -25.03 12.76
CA LYS A 11 0.01 -24.92 12.86
C LYS A 11 0.60 -24.80 11.45
N PRO A 12 0.66 -23.57 10.89
CA PRO A 12 1.20 -23.41 9.55
C PRO A 12 2.66 -23.87 9.49
N GLN A 13 3.01 -24.46 8.34
CA GLN A 13 4.39 -24.82 8.00
C GLN A 13 5.24 -23.54 7.88
N ASP A 14 4.67 -22.51 7.25
CA ASP A 14 5.22 -21.17 7.26
C ASP A 14 4.97 -20.49 8.61
N LYS A 15 6.02 -20.38 9.43
CA LYS A 15 5.97 -19.68 10.73
C LYS A 15 5.80 -18.18 10.59
N THR A 16 5.96 -17.64 9.38
CA THR A 16 5.73 -16.24 9.05
C THR A 16 4.32 -15.99 8.52
N LEU A 17 3.42 -16.98 8.52
CA LEU A 17 2.03 -16.74 8.16
C LEU A 17 1.39 -15.74 9.13
N GLY A 18 0.91 -14.62 8.60
CA GLY A 18 0.12 -13.65 9.36
C GLY A 18 -0.38 -12.49 8.49
N PHE A 19 -1.57 -12.01 8.81
CA PHE A 19 -2.23 -10.91 8.11
C PHE A 19 -1.87 -9.57 8.72
N ASN A 20 -1.35 -8.66 7.91
CA ASN A 20 -0.97 -7.29 8.33
C ASN A 20 -1.84 -6.21 7.69
N GLY A 21 -3.01 -6.57 7.15
CA GLY A 21 -3.87 -5.63 6.41
C GLY A 21 -3.60 -5.56 4.91
N THR A 22 -2.60 -6.29 4.39
CA THR A 22 -2.28 -6.38 2.96
C THR A 22 -2.33 -7.83 2.49
N ASN A 23 -2.56 -8.03 1.20
CA ASN A 23 -2.62 -9.34 0.54
C ASN A 23 -3.65 -10.29 1.20
N VAL A 24 -4.84 -9.77 1.55
CA VAL A 24 -5.97 -10.52 2.14
C VAL A 24 -6.30 -11.78 1.35
N GLU A 25 -6.30 -11.74 0.01
CA GLU A 25 -6.61 -12.94 -0.79
C GLU A 25 -5.55 -14.03 -0.61
N ARG A 26 -4.27 -13.63 -0.59
CA ARG A 26 -3.15 -14.56 -0.37
C ARG A 26 -3.16 -15.09 1.06
N PHE A 27 -3.31 -14.22 2.04
CA PHE A 27 -3.41 -14.62 3.44
C PHE A 27 -4.53 -15.63 3.65
N LEU A 28 -5.73 -15.36 3.12
CA LEU A 28 -6.86 -16.28 3.24
C LEU A 28 -6.55 -17.62 2.57
N ALA A 29 -5.94 -17.63 1.38
CA ALA A 29 -5.55 -18.87 0.71
C ALA A 29 -4.54 -19.70 1.53
N ASP A 30 -3.49 -19.06 2.04
CA ASP A 30 -2.43 -19.71 2.82
C ASP A 30 -2.95 -20.22 4.17
N TYR A 31 -3.81 -19.44 4.84
CA TYR A 31 -4.46 -19.83 6.09
C TYR A 31 -5.42 -21.00 5.90
N GLN A 32 -6.24 -20.98 4.84
CA GLN A 32 -7.12 -22.09 4.50
C GLN A 32 -6.34 -23.37 4.16
N LEU A 33 -5.20 -23.22 3.47
CA LEU A 33 -4.33 -24.36 3.19
C LEU A 33 -3.75 -24.95 4.47
N ALA A 34 -3.23 -24.12 5.38
CA ALA A 34 -2.73 -24.56 6.68
C ALA A 34 -3.80 -25.29 7.50
N ALA A 35 -5.00 -24.71 7.60
CA ALA A 35 -6.13 -25.31 8.29
C ALA A 35 -6.50 -26.69 7.70
N ARG A 36 -6.55 -26.79 6.36
CA ARG A 36 -6.84 -28.05 5.67
C ARG A 36 -5.78 -29.11 5.95
N LEU A 37 -4.50 -28.74 5.94
CA LEU A 37 -3.39 -29.67 6.20
C LEU A 37 -3.42 -30.22 7.63
N ASP A 38 -3.88 -29.42 8.59
CA ASP A 38 -4.05 -29.85 9.99
C ASP A 38 -5.40 -30.52 10.27
N GLY A 39 -6.32 -30.55 9.31
CA GLY A 39 -7.66 -31.10 9.48
C GLY A 39 -8.61 -30.22 10.30
N ALA A 40 -8.34 -28.91 10.38
CA ALA A 40 -9.18 -27.95 11.09
C ALA A 40 -10.47 -27.64 10.32
N SER A 41 -11.57 -27.51 11.06
CA SER A 41 -12.87 -27.12 10.54
C SER A 41 -12.95 -25.61 10.27
N GLU A 42 -13.99 -25.19 9.55
CA GLU A 42 -14.28 -23.76 9.39
C GLU A 42 -14.58 -23.06 10.72
N LEU A 43 -15.17 -23.76 11.69
CA LEU A 43 -15.37 -23.21 13.03
C LEU A 43 -14.04 -22.95 13.74
N ASP A 44 -13.11 -23.92 13.68
CA ASP A 44 -11.75 -23.77 14.21
C ASP A 44 -11.04 -22.57 13.59
N MET A 45 -11.21 -22.38 12.28
CA MET A 45 -10.60 -21.28 11.53
C MET A 45 -11.12 -19.92 11.99
N ALA A 46 -12.44 -19.76 12.14
CA ALA A 46 -13.05 -18.52 12.61
C ALA A 46 -12.59 -18.18 14.04
N GLN A 47 -12.47 -19.17 14.91
CA GLN A 47 -12.03 -18.97 16.29
C GLN A 47 -10.55 -18.61 16.39
N GLN A 48 -9.70 -19.19 15.54
CA GLN A 48 -8.24 -19.06 15.63
C GLN A 48 -7.63 -17.94 14.78
N VAL A 49 -8.37 -17.36 13.82
CA VAL A 49 -7.80 -16.36 12.89
C VAL A 49 -7.18 -15.15 13.61
N ARG A 50 -7.71 -14.78 14.79
CA ARG A 50 -7.18 -13.72 15.67
C ARG A 50 -5.71 -13.88 16.05
N PHE A 51 -5.20 -15.11 16.08
CA PHE A 51 -3.80 -15.42 16.40
C PHE A 51 -2.86 -15.25 15.20
N PHE A 52 -3.42 -15.08 14.01
CA PHE A 52 -2.70 -14.88 12.77
C PHE A 52 -2.78 -13.43 12.29
N ILE A 53 -3.30 -12.51 13.10
CA ILE A 53 -3.33 -11.07 12.78
C ILE A 53 -2.10 -10.37 13.36
N ARG A 54 -1.52 -9.46 12.58
CA ARG A 54 -0.34 -8.65 12.91
C ARG A 54 -0.75 -7.19 13.04
N GLY A 55 -0.41 -6.60 14.19
CA GLY A 55 -0.75 -5.22 14.51
C GLY A 55 -2.08 -5.10 15.24
N ALA A 56 -2.15 -4.18 16.21
CA ALA A 56 -3.34 -3.95 17.01
C ALA A 56 -4.50 -3.41 16.17
N GLU A 57 -4.24 -2.42 15.32
CA GLU A 57 -5.27 -1.78 14.49
C GLU A 57 -5.96 -2.78 13.55
N VAL A 58 -5.20 -3.65 12.88
CA VAL A 58 -5.76 -4.68 11.98
C VAL A 58 -6.60 -5.67 12.79
N LYS A 59 -6.15 -6.02 13.99
CA LYS A 59 -6.89 -6.92 14.88
C LYS A 59 -8.20 -6.30 15.33
N ASP A 60 -8.19 -5.05 15.79
CA ASP A 60 -9.40 -4.33 16.20
C ASP A 60 -10.42 -4.30 15.07
N ILE A 61 -9.99 -4.04 13.82
CA ILE A 61 -10.89 -4.09 12.67
C ILE A 61 -11.47 -5.50 12.50
N VAL A 62 -10.65 -6.56 12.50
CA VAL A 62 -11.12 -7.95 12.35
C VAL A 62 -12.16 -8.32 13.43
N GLU A 63 -11.98 -7.86 14.66
CA GLU A 63 -12.92 -8.13 15.77
C GLU A 63 -14.30 -7.48 15.57
N THR A 64 -14.38 -6.42 14.76
CA THR A 64 -15.64 -5.75 14.39
C THR A 64 -16.34 -6.36 13.16
N LEU A 65 -15.72 -7.29 12.45
CA LEU A 65 -16.26 -7.84 11.22
C LEU A 65 -17.32 -8.92 11.47
N ASP A 66 -18.31 -8.96 10.57
CA ASP A 66 -19.35 -9.98 10.57
C ASP A 66 -18.73 -11.39 10.55
N GLY A 67 -19.18 -12.26 11.45
CA GLY A 67 -18.68 -13.63 11.58
C GLY A 67 -17.43 -13.77 12.44
N PHE A 68 -16.92 -12.69 13.04
CA PHE A 68 -15.93 -12.82 14.12
C PHE A 68 -16.60 -13.33 15.41
N GLU A 69 -17.68 -12.67 15.82
CA GLU A 69 -18.52 -13.06 16.96
C GLU A 69 -20.00 -12.94 16.55
N PRO A 70 -20.78 -14.04 16.54
CA PRO A 70 -20.35 -15.42 16.75
C PRO A 70 -19.42 -15.93 15.63
N PRO A 71 -18.51 -16.88 15.91
CA PRO A 71 -17.57 -17.39 14.92
C PRO A 71 -18.27 -18.05 13.71
N ASN A 72 -18.10 -17.45 12.54
CA ASN A 72 -18.59 -17.97 11.26
C ASN A 72 -17.57 -17.63 10.17
N TRP A 73 -16.84 -18.65 9.70
CA TRP A 73 -15.75 -18.44 8.75
C TRP A 73 -16.22 -17.90 7.40
N ALA A 74 -17.36 -18.35 6.89
CA ALA A 74 -17.85 -17.91 5.59
C ALA A 74 -18.18 -16.40 5.61
N LEU A 75 -18.86 -15.94 6.67
CA LEU A 75 -19.14 -14.52 6.89
C LEU A 75 -17.85 -13.71 7.10
N LEU A 76 -16.96 -14.19 7.98
CA LEU A 76 -15.72 -13.49 8.29
C LEU A 76 -14.81 -13.36 7.08
N LYS A 77 -14.65 -14.44 6.30
CA LYS A 77 -13.88 -14.43 5.04
C LYS A 77 -14.46 -13.43 4.05
N ALA A 78 -15.79 -13.36 3.91
CA ALA A 78 -16.44 -12.41 3.03
C ALA A 78 -16.26 -10.96 3.51
N ALA A 79 -16.40 -10.71 4.82
CA ALA A 79 -16.19 -9.40 5.43
C ALA A 79 -14.73 -8.93 5.28
N MET A 80 -13.74 -9.80 5.50
CA MET A 80 -12.33 -9.51 5.29
C MET A 80 -12.05 -9.16 3.82
N LYS A 81 -12.61 -9.91 2.86
CA LYS A 81 -12.50 -9.58 1.43
C LYS A 81 -13.21 -8.29 1.05
N SER A 82 -14.34 -7.98 1.67
CA SER A 82 -15.05 -6.72 1.42
C SER A 82 -14.25 -5.51 1.91
N HIS A 83 -13.70 -5.62 3.13
CA HIS A 83 -12.92 -4.56 3.76
C HIS A 83 -11.57 -4.35 3.07
N TRP A 84 -10.79 -5.42 2.88
CA TRP A 84 -9.43 -5.33 2.32
C TRP A 84 -9.32 -5.69 0.84
N GLY A 85 -10.23 -6.46 0.26
CA GLY A 85 -10.08 -6.96 -1.13
C GLY A 85 -10.11 -5.87 -2.20
N ARG A 86 -10.70 -4.70 -1.91
CA ARG A 86 -10.58 -3.51 -2.77
C ARG A 86 -9.20 -2.86 -2.67
N ILE A 87 -8.65 -2.80 -1.46
CA ILE A 87 -7.29 -2.29 -1.19
C ILE A 87 -6.26 -3.23 -1.84
N ASP A 88 -6.57 -4.52 -1.89
CA ASP A 88 -5.64 -5.59 -2.22
C ASP A 88 -5.60 -6.00 -3.69
N THR A 89 -6.55 -5.51 -4.49
CA THR A 89 -6.51 -5.60 -5.95
C THR A 89 -5.67 -4.48 -6.58
N ALA A 90 -5.20 -3.53 -5.76
CA ALA A 90 -4.29 -2.48 -6.16
C ALA A 90 -2.89 -3.06 -6.42
N ARG A 91 -2.53 -3.25 -7.70
CA ARG A 91 -1.15 -3.57 -8.11
C ARG A 91 -0.16 -2.53 -7.61
N PHE A 92 -0.61 -1.28 -7.50
CA PHE A 92 0.14 -0.17 -6.95
C PHE A 92 -0.79 0.77 -6.17
N THR A 93 -0.24 1.37 -5.12
CA THR A 93 -0.85 2.32 -4.19
C THR A 93 -0.05 3.63 -4.15
N THR A 94 -0.57 4.66 -3.48
CA THR A 94 0.19 5.90 -3.24
C THR A 94 1.40 5.65 -2.35
N GLN A 95 1.35 4.67 -1.43
CA GLN A 95 2.48 4.26 -0.61
C GLN A 95 3.66 3.75 -1.45
N ASP A 96 3.42 3.04 -2.55
CA ASP A 96 4.49 2.61 -3.45
C ASP A 96 5.26 3.80 -4.06
N LEU A 97 4.59 4.94 -4.31
CA LEU A 97 5.27 6.17 -4.73
C LEU A 97 6.10 6.77 -3.58
N GLU A 98 5.57 6.76 -2.36
CA GLU A 98 6.29 7.27 -1.19
C GLU A 98 7.55 6.44 -0.91
N GLU A 99 7.44 5.13 -0.90
CA GLU A 99 8.56 4.21 -0.74
C GLU A 99 9.60 4.37 -1.85
N LEU A 100 9.15 4.52 -3.10
CA LEU A 100 10.05 4.82 -4.23
C LEU A 100 10.81 6.14 -3.98
N VAL A 101 10.12 7.20 -3.57
CA VAL A 101 10.74 8.51 -3.29
C VAL A 101 11.72 8.41 -2.13
N GLN A 102 11.37 7.73 -1.04
CA GLN A 102 12.28 7.52 0.09
C GLN A 102 13.52 6.72 -0.32
N GLY A 103 13.36 5.68 -1.14
CA GLY A 103 14.47 4.91 -1.69
C GLY A 103 15.43 5.75 -2.54
N TRP A 104 14.91 6.71 -3.30
CA TRP A 104 15.76 7.66 -4.04
C TRP A 104 16.41 8.69 -3.11
N LYS A 105 15.68 9.26 -2.16
CA LYS A 105 16.24 10.19 -1.16
C LYS A 105 17.40 9.57 -0.37
N ALA A 106 17.25 8.32 0.04
CA ALA A 106 18.30 7.57 0.75
C ALA A 106 19.58 7.41 -0.08
N LYS A 107 19.49 7.45 -1.42
CA LYS A 107 20.63 7.40 -2.35
C LYS A 107 21.18 8.78 -2.72
N GLY A 108 20.70 9.86 -2.09
CA GLY A 108 21.06 11.24 -2.43
C GLY A 108 20.11 11.93 -3.41
N GLY A 109 19.01 11.27 -3.78
CA GLY A 109 18.03 11.74 -4.76
C GLY A 109 18.46 11.53 -6.20
N VAL A 110 17.54 11.75 -7.14
CA VAL A 110 17.84 11.72 -8.57
C VAL A 110 18.75 12.90 -8.92
N ALA A 111 19.99 12.62 -9.31
CA ALA A 111 21.03 13.63 -9.51
C ALA A 111 21.60 13.68 -10.94
N SER A 112 21.46 12.59 -11.71
CA SER A 112 21.97 12.47 -13.07
C SER A 112 20.89 12.05 -14.08
N VAL A 113 21.23 12.14 -15.37
CA VAL A 113 20.37 11.64 -16.46
C VAL A 113 20.14 10.13 -16.35
N VAL A 114 21.16 9.38 -15.93
CA VAL A 114 21.07 7.92 -15.74
C VAL A 114 20.12 7.60 -14.58
N ASP A 115 20.23 8.34 -13.47
CA ASP A 115 19.32 8.20 -12.33
C ASP A 115 17.88 8.52 -12.75
N PHE A 116 17.70 9.58 -13.53
CA PHE A 116 16.38 9.99 -14.00
C PHE A 116 15.73 8.92 -14.87
N GLN A 117 16.50 8.27 -15.75
CA GLN A 117 15.99 7.14 -16.53
C GLN A 117 15.61 5.96 -15.63
N GLY A 118 16.40 5.65 -14.61
CA GLY A 118 16.11 4.62 -13.62
C GLY A 118 14.83 4.93 -12.85
N PHE A 119 14.73 6.12 -12.28
CA PHE A 119 13.55 6.62 -11.57
C PHE A 119 12.30 6.57 -12.43
N ARG A 120 12.39 7.04 -13.69
CA ARG A 120 11.26 7.07 -14.60
C ARG A 120 10.73 5.68 -14.93
N LYS A 121 11.61 4.67 -15.08
CA LYS A 121 11.20 3.27 -15.34
C LYS A 121 10.34 2.68 -14.22
N THR A 122 10.53 3.11 -12.97
CA THR A 122 9.75 2.65 -11.82
C THR A 122 8.55 3.56 -11.52
N TRP A 123 8.72 4.88 -11.67
CA TRP A 123 7.67 5.85 -11.38
C TRP A 123 6.50 5.79 -12.37
N GLN A 124 6.78 5.70 -13.68
CA GLN A 124 5.73 5.78 -14.71
C GLN A 124 4.68 4.66 -14.59
N PRO A 125 5.04 3.37 -14.41
CA PRO A 125 4.06 2.31 -14.24
C PRO A 125 3.13 2.52 -13.02
N ILE A 126 3.70 3.00 -11.91
CA ILE A 126 2.96 3.27 -10.67
C ILE A 126 1.97 4.41 -10.91
N GLN A 127 2.43 5.58 -11.36
CA GLN A 127 1.57 6.73 -11.66
C GLN A 127 0.45 6.36 -12.65
N SER A 128 0.78 5.67 -13.75
CA SER A 128 -0.20 5.29 -14.77
C SER A 128 -1.26 4.33 -14.21
N TYR A 129 -0.87 3.43 -13.31
CA TYR A 129 -1.82 2.53 -12.67
C TYR A 129 -2.77 3.29 -11.74
N LEU A 130 -2.25 4.19 -10.90
CA LEU A 130 -3.05 4.96 -9.95
C LEU A 130 -4.10 5.82 -10.64
N LEU A 131 -3.73 6.49 -11.74
CA LEU A 131 -4.70 7.25 -12.55
C LEU A 131 -5.74 6.35 -13.22
N ARG A 132 -5.31 5.20 -13.78
CA ARG A 132 -6.22 4.29 -14.50
C ARG A 132 -7.22 3.61 -13.57
N LYS A 133 -6.89 3.50 -12.29
CA LYS A 133 -7.70 2.83 -11.27
C LYS A 133 -8.39 3.79 -10.32
N ASP A 134 -8.37 5.09 -10.64
CA ASP A 134 -9.00 6.14 -9.84
C ASP A 134 -8.51 6.12 -8.37
N HIS A 135 -7.26 5.71 -8.14
CA HIS A 135 -6.60 5.79 -6.82
C HIS A 135 -6.07 7.20 -6.54
N ILE A 136 -5.87 7.99 -7.59
CA ILE A 136 -5.67 9.43 -7.55
C ILE A 136 -6.54 10.04 -8.64
N ASP A 137 -7.18 11.17 -8.36
CA ASP A 137 -8.00 11.89 -9.33
C ASP A 137 -7.11 12.68 -10.30
N LEU A 138 -5.99 13.22 -9.79
CA LEU A 138 -5.10 14.10 -10.54
C LEU A 138 -3.61 13.84 -10.25
N VAL A 139 -2.78 14.01 -11.28
CA VAL A 139 -1.30 14.01 -11.15
C VAL A 139 -0.78 15.10 -10.21
N GLU A 140 -1.58 16.13 -9.95
CA GLU A 140 -1.26 17.19 -9.00
C GLU A 140 -1.08 16.65 -7.56
N GLU A 141 -1.76 15.56 -7.21
CA GLU A 141 -1.68 14.94 -5.88
C GLU A 141 -0.28 14.36 -5.60
N ILE A 142 0.39 13.90 -6.66
CA ILE A 142 1.71 13.26 -6.57
C ILE A 142 2.86 14.18 -6.96
N LYS A 143 2.59 15.44 -7.33
CA LYS A 143 3.62 16.38 -7.80
C LYS A 143 4.71 16.68 -6.76
N ARG A 144 4.30 16.74 -5.49
CA ARG A 144 5.22 16.96 -4.38
C ARG A 144 6.18 15.79 -4.24
N LEU A 145 5.67 14.56 -4.35
CA LEU A 145 6.46 13.34 -4.30
C LEU A 145 7.46 13.29 -5.46
N TYR A 146 7.01 13.65 -6.68
CA TYR A 146 7.87 13.74 -7.85
C TYR A 146 9.02 14.74 -7.64
N TYR A 147 8.72 15.97 -7.21
CA TYR A 147 9.74 16.99 -6.95
C TYR A 147 10.73 16.55 -5.86
N GLN A 148 10.24 15.92 -4.80
CA GLN A 148 11.06 15.47 -3.68
C GLN A 148 11.94 14.26 -3.98
N SER A 149 11.72 13.56 -5.12
CA SER A 149 12.58 12.46 -5.55
C SER A 149 13.96 12.94 -6.03
N PHE A 150 14.06 14.19 -6.47
CA PHE A 150 15.29 14.77 -6.98
C PHE A 150 16.24 15.17 -5.85
N SER A 151 17.55 15.13 -6.14
CA SER A 151 18.56 15.67 -5.23
C SER A 151 18.34 17.16 -4.96
N ALA A 152 18.83 17.66 -3.83
CA ALA A 152 18.68 19.08 -3.47
C ALA A 152 19.24 20.02 -4.55
N GLY A 153 20.40 19.68 -5.13
CA GLY A 153 21.00 20.48 -6.21
C GLY A 153 20.17 20.49 -7.50
N VAL A 154 19.48 19.38 -7.82
CA VAL A 154 18.55 19.35 -8.97
C VAL A 154 17.26 20.12 -8.64
N GLN A 155 16.75 20.02 -7.42
CA GLN A 155 15.60 20.79 -6.95
C GLN A 155 15.84 22.31 -7.04
N GLU A 156 17.05 22.76 -6.73
CA GLU A 156 17.48 24.16 -6.91
C GLU A 156 17.52 24.56 -8.38
N ARG A 157 18.14 23.77 -9.24
CA ARG A 157 18.18 24.03 -10.69
C ARG A 157 16.78 24.11 -11.32
N ILE A 158 15.87 23.24 -10.90
CA ILE A 158 14.46 23.30 -11.31
C ILE A 158 13.83 24.64 -10.89
N ARG A 159 14.08 25.11 -9.66
CA ARG A 159 13.58 26.42 -9.20
C ARG A 159 14.15 27.57 -10.04
N ASP A 160 15.45 27.55 -10.30
CA ASP A 160 16.11 28.58 -11.14
C ASP A 160 15.52 28.61 -12.55
N GLN A 161 15.26 27.43 -13.13
CA GLN A 161 14.64 27.30 -14.44
C GLN A 161 13.20 27.82 -14.45
N LEU A 162 12.39 27.53 -13.41
CA LEU A 162 11.04 28.07 -13.27
C LEU A 162 11.01 29.60 -13.14
N ILE A 163 12.00 30.19 -12.46
CA ILE A 163 12.16 31.65 -12.38
C ILE A 163 12.48 32.21 -13.77
N LYS A 164 13.45 31.61 -14.46
CA LYS A 164 13.88 32.03 -15.81
C LYS A 164 12.74 31.98 -16.82
N ASP A 165 11.92 30.94 -16.74
CA ASP A 165 10.77 30.74 -17.64
C ASP A 165 9.53 31.53 -17.21
N LYS A 166 9.61 32.29 -16.10
CA LYS A 166 8.49 33.06 -15.52
C LYS A 166 7.26 32.20 -15.19
N THR A 167 7.49 30.93 -14.86
CA THR A 167 6.45 29.95 -14.50
C THR A 167 6.43 29.64 -13.01
N MET A 168 7.35 30.23 -12.22
CA MET A 168 7.33 30.15 -10.77
C MET A 168 6.05 30.77 -10.19
N ILE A 169 5.39 30.05 -9.29
CA ILE A 169 4.21 30.53 -8.58
C ILE A 169 4.62 30.83 -7.13
N THR A 170 4.24 32.00 -6.64
CA THR A 170 4.37 32.37 -5.23
C THR A 170 3.01 32.40 -4.56
N THR A 171 2.98 32.07 -3.28
CA THR A 171 1.83 32.32 -2.41
C THR A 171 1.74 33.80 -2.04
N GLN A 172 0.64 34.22 -1.41
CA GLN A 172 0.45 35.61 -0.95
C GLN A 172 1.52 36.05 0.07
N ASP A 173 2.10 35.11 0.82
CA ASP A 173 3.22 35.31 1.75
C ASP A 173 4.60 35.11 1.10
N ASN A 174 4.69 35.19 -0.24
CA ASN A 174 5.92 35.07 -1.03
C ASN A 174 6.68 33.74 -0.87
N ARG A 175 6.00 32.65 -0.49
CA ARG A 175 6.60 31.32 -0.45
C ARG A 175 6.48 30.64 -1.80
N PHE A 176 7.49 29.83 -2.13
CA PHE A 176 7.50 29.04 -3.35
C PHE A 176 6.36 28.01 -3.33
N LYS A 177 5.53 28.03 -4.38
CA LYS A 177 4.51 27.03 -4.65
C LYS A 177 4.89 26.27 -5.91
N LEU A 178 4.87 24.94 -5.84
CA LEU A 178 5.09 24.11 -7.01
C LEU A 178 4.04 24.44 -8.09
N PRO A 179 4.48 24.64 -9.36
CA PRO A 179 3.56 24.87 -10.48
C PRO A 179 2.74 23.60 -10.76
N THR A 180 2.00 23.60 -11.88
CA THR A 180 1.33 22.38 -12.34
C THR A 180 2.35 21.30 -12.69
N PHE A 181 1.94 20.04 -12.61
CA PHE A 181 2.78 18.87 -12.88
C PHE A 181 3.38 18.92 -14.30
N GLU A 182 2.63 19.42 -15.27
CA GLU A 182 3.08 19.59 -16.66
C GLU A 182 4.20 20.62 -16.81
N ILE A 183 4.16 21.72 -16.05
CA ILE A 183 5.24 22.72 -16.03
C ILE A 183 6.44 22.13 -15.30
N LEU A 184 6.21 21.50 -14.14
CA LEU A 184 7.26 20.91 -13.31
C LEU A 184 8.07 19.83 -14.05
N LYS A 185 7.42 19.02 -14.89
CA LYS A 185 8.06 17.95 -15.66
C LYS A 185 8.93 18.46 -16.82
N LYS A 186 8.68 19.69 -17.27
CA LYS A 186 9.43 20.33 -18.39
C LYS A 186 10.64 21.13 -17.92
N ALA A 187 10.62 21.60 -16.68
CA ALA A 187 11.72 22.32 -16.02
C ALA A 187 12.86 21.36 -15.65
#